data_AF-A0A0R1ZPJ2-F1
#
_entry.id   AF-A0A0R1ZPJ2-F1
#
_cell.length_a   1.000
_cell.length_b   1.000
_cell.length_c   1.000
_cell.angle_alpha   90.00
_cell.angle_beta   90.00
_cell.angle_gamma   90.00
#
_symmetry.space_group_name_H-M   'P 1'
#
loop_
_entity.id
_entity.type
_entity.pdbx_description
1 polymer ?
#
loop_
_entity_poly.entity_id
_entity_poly.type
_entity_poly.pdbx_seq_one_letter_code
_entity_poly.pdbx_strand_id
1 'polypeptide(L)'
;MLKNENNLEEKKNIRMGVVEAVLILAILFCILGFLIIGLHLSPQVPILTALTFLMFYGKVRGFEWDDIIEGIENGIKPGIVPLMIFLMIGSLIACWIFSGTILTIMCLSFNIISAKFFLPTVFIVCSLVAISCGSSFTTVSTIGIAFVGIGTVLRINSGLTVGAIVSGAFLEQMFHHYRELRI
;
A
#
# COMPACT_ATOMS: atom_id res chain seq x y z
N MET A 1 -44.26 3.12 19.96
CA MET A 1 -42.80 2.89 19.94
C MET A 1 -42.31 2.66 18.49
N LEU A 2 -42.58 3.59 17.56
CA LEU A 2 -42.26 3.45 16.12
C LEU A 2 -41.90 4.81 15.47
N LYS A 3 -41.08 5.63 16.13
CA LYS A 3 -40.74 6.98 15.63
C LYS A 3 -39.25 7.33 15.80
N ASN A 4 -38.36 6.39 15.50
CA ASN A 4 -36.92 6.68 15.59
C ASN A 4 -36.04 6.06 14.49
N GLU A 5 -36.63 5.48 13.43
CA GLU A 5 -35.87 4.91 12.31
C GLU A 5 -35.83 5.83 11.06
N ASN A 6 -36.59 6.94 11.05
CA ASN A 6 -36.72 7.80 9.87
C ASN A 6 -35.81 9.04 9.86
N ASN A 7 -34.95 9.24 10.88
CA ASN A 7 -34.08 10.43 10.97
C ASN A 7 -32.61 10.16 10.62
N LEU A 8 -32.29 8.97 10.12
CA LEU A 8 -30.92 8.59 9.70
C LEU A 8 -30.71 8.71 8.18
N GLU A 9 -31.75 9.04 7.42
CA GLU A 9 -31.81 9.07 5.94
C GLU A 9 -31.86 10.49 5.35
N GLU A 10 -31.40 11.52 6.08
CA GLU A 10 -31.10 12.83 5.49
C GLU A 10 -29.61 13.18 5.68
N LYS A 11 -28.70 12.30 5.24
CA LYS A 11 -27.29 12.70 5.05
C LYS A 11 -27.28 13.71 3.90
N LYS A 12 -27.22 14.99 4.27
CA LYS A 12 -27.16 16.17 3.42
C LYS A 12 -26.27 15.88 2.21
N ASN A 13 -26.90 15.71 1.05
CA ASN A 13 -26.24 15.51 -0.24
C ASN A 13 -25.50 16.80 -0.62
N ILE A 14 -24.37 17.08 0.02
CA ILE A 14 -23.39 18.03 -0.49
C ILE A 14 -22.77 17.34 -1.69
N ARG A 15 -23.41 17.50 -2.85
CA ARG A 15 -22.86 17.11 -4.15
C ARG A 15 -21.58 17.93 -4.35
N MET A 16 -20.45 17.39 -3.92
CA MET A 16 -19.15 17.89 -4.37
C MET A 16 -19.14 17.70 -5.89
N GLY A 17 -19.04 18.80 -6.64
CA GLY A 17 -18.79 18.68 -8.06
C GLY A 17 -17.52 17.86 -8.25
N VAL A 18 -17.51 16.92 -9.20
CA VAL A 18 -16.29 16.13 -9.51
C VAL A 18 -15.08 17.05 -9.69
N VAL A 19 -15.31 18.25 -10.24
CA VAL A 19 -14.32 19.32 -10.37
C VAL A 19 -13.75 19.80 -9.03
N GLU A 20 -14.59 19.99 -8.01
CA GLU A 20 -14.15 20.42 -6.68
C GLU A 20 -13.40 19.30 -5.95
N ALA A 21 -13.86 18.05 -6.06
CA ALA A 21 -13.17 16.90 -5.49
C ALA A 21 -11.78 16.70 -6.12
N VAL A 22 -11.67 16.83 -7.44
CA VAL A 22 -10.39 16.77 -8.17
C VAL A 22 -9.49 17.94 -7.80
N LEU A 23 -10.02 19.15 -7.62
CA LEU A 23 -9.25 20.32 -7.21
C LEU A 23 -8.65 20.14 -5.81
N ILE A 24 -9.43 19.66 -4.84
CA ILE A 24 -8.96 19.37 -3.48
C ILE A 24 -7.88 18.28 -3.52
N LEU A 25 -8.11 17.21 -4.28
CA LEU A 25 -7.14 16.12 -4.42
C LEU A 25 -5.82 16.64 -5.01
N ALA A 26 -5.88 17.48 -6.05
CA ALA A 26 -4.70 18.07 -6.68
C ALA A 26 -3.94 19.00 -5.72
N ILE A 27 -4.66 19.85 -4.96
CA ILE A 27 -4.06 20.71 -3.92
C ILE A 27 -3.36 19.85 -2.86
N LEU A 28 -3.98 18.75 -2.44
CA LEU A 28 -3.42 17.85 -1.44
C LEU A 28 -2.14 17.19 -1.96
N PHE A 29 -2.14 16.67 -3.19
CA PHE A 29 -0.95 16.12 -3.85
C PHE A 29 0.17 17.15 -4.00
N CYS A 30 -0.16 18.40 -4.36
CA CYS A 30 0.82 19.49 -4.44
C CYS A 30 1.43 19.82 -3.07
N ILE A 31 0.63 19.87 -2.00
CA ILE A 31 1.12 20.11 -0.63
C ILE A 31 2.05 18.96 -0.21
N LEU A 32 1.65 17.71 -0.42
CA LEU A 32 2.49 16.55 -0.11
C LEU A 32 3.80 16.58 -0.90
N GLY A 33 3.73 16.78 -2.22
CA GLY A 33 4.89 16.83 -3.10
C GLY A 33 5.85 17.94 -2.72
N PHE A 34 5.33 19.13 -2.42
CA PHE A 34 6.14 20.28 -2.00
C PHE A 34 6.82 20.05 -0.64
N LEU A 35 6.11 19.49 0.36
CA LEU A 35 6.70 19.21 1.67
C LEU A 35 7.78 18.12 1.62
N ILE A 36 7.60 17.10 0.78
CA ILE A 36 8.55 15.98 0.65
C ILE A 36 9.78 16.40 -0.16
N ILE A 37 9.59 16.98 -1.35
CA ILE A 37 10.69 17.30 -2.28
C ILE A 37 11.38 18.62 -1.89
N GLY A 38 10.64 19.61 -1.42
CA GLY A 38 11.16 20.94 -1.11
C GLY A 38 11.83 21.03 0.27
N LEU A 39 11.19 20.46 1.31
CA LEU A 39 11.68 20.56 2.69
C LEU A 39 12.33 19.28 3.22
N HIS A 40 12.34 18.17 2.47
CA HIS A 40 12.86 16.87 2.91
C HIS A 40 12.31 16.45 4.29
N LEU A 41 11.07 16.83 4.58
CA LEU A 41 10.43 16.49 5.84
C LEU A 41 10.07 15.01 5.85
N SER A 42 10.16 14.39 7.02
CA SER A 42 9.79 13.00 7.19
C SER A 42 8.30 12.82 6.86
N PRO A 43 7.89 11.69 6.23
CA PRO A 43 6.52 11.51 5.71
C PRO A 43 5.39 11.69 6.73
N GLN A 44 5.68 11.60 8.03
CA GLN A 44 4.69 11.86 9.08
C GLN A 44 4.18 13.31 9.05
N VAL A 45 5.05 14.29 8.78
CA VAL A 45 4.71 15.72 8.83
C VAL A 45 3.77 16.14 7.67
N PRO A 46 4.05 15.79 6.39
CA PRO A 46 3.13 16.04 5.28
C PRO A 46 1.75 15.44 5.49
N ILE A 47 1.68 14.19 5.98
CA ILE A 47 0.41 13.50 6.22
C ILE A 47 -0.42 14.24 7.28
N LEU A 48 0.20 14.62 8.41
CA LEU A 48 -0.49 15.35 9.48
C LEU A 48 -1.00 16.72 9.00
N THR A 49 -0.20 17.41 8.18
CA THR A 49 -0.54 18.72 7.61
C THR A 49 -1.71 18.62 6.64
N ALA A 50 -1.69 17.61 5.76
CA ALA A 50 -2.76 17.35 4.81
C ALA A 50 -4.08 16.99 5.51
N LEU A 51 -4.03 16.19 6.58
CA LEU A 51 -5.20 15.86 7.40
C LEU A 51 -5.78 17.12 8.08
N THR A 52 -4.90 17.98 8.60
CA THR A 52 -5.30 19.26 9.21
C THR A 52 -5.97 20.19 8.19
N PHE A 53 -5.39 20.30 6.99
CA PHE A 53 -5.98 21.05 5.88
C PHE A 53 -7.33 20.48 5.45
N LEU A 54 -7.46 19.15 5.37
CA LEU A 54 -8.70 18.48 4.99
C LEU A 54 -9.81 18.70 6.05
N MET A 55 -9.48 18.60 7.33
CA MET A 55 -10.41 18.91 8.43
C MET A 55 -10.84 20.38 8.41
N PHE A 56 -9.91 21.30 8.19
CA PHE A 56 -10.21 22.73 8.08
C PHE A 56 -11.12 23.03 6.88
N TYR A 57 -10.83 22.43 5.72
CA TYR A 57 -11.66 22.55 4.52
C TYR A 57 -13.06 21.98 4.72
N GLY A 58 -13.17 20.79 5.34
CA GLY A 58 -14.46 20.17 5.70
C GLY A 58 -15.30 21.05 6.61
N LYS A 59 -14.68 21.70 7.61
CA LYS A 59 -15.35 22.65 8.50
C LYS A 59 -15.84 23.89 7.77
N VAL A 60 -15.04 24.48 6.87
CA VAL A 60 -15.44 25.65 6.06
C VAL A 60 -16.62 25.32 5.14
N ARG A 61 -16.72 24.08 4.67
CA ARG A 61 -17.84 23.56 3.86
C ARG A 61 -19.12 23.27 4.65
N GLY A 62 -19.08 23.37 5.99
CA GLY A 62 -20.24 23.15 6.85
C GLY A 62 -20.60 21.68 7.06
N PHE A 63 -19.64 20.77 6.96
CA PHE A 63 -19.80 19.41 7.48
C PHE A 63 -19.86 19.44 9.01
N GLU A 64 -20.71 18.60 9.60
CA GLU A 64 -20.73 18.43 11.05
C GLU A 64 -19.45 17.74 11.52
N TRP A 65 -19.06 18.00 12.77
CA TRP A 65 -17.86 17.41 13.35
C TRP A 65 -17.94 15.88 13.40
N ASP A 66 -19.13 15.32 13.62
CA ASP A 66 -19.38 13.88 13.57
C ASP A 66 -19.09 13.28 12.19
N ASP A 67 -19.47 13.94 11.09
CA ASP A 67 -19.17 13.45 9.73
C ASP A 67 -17.66 13.39 9.46
N ILE A 68 -16.90 14.36 9.96
CA ILE A 68 -15.44 14.42 9.80
C ILE A 68 -14.78 13.27 10.58
N ILE A 69 -15.22 13.02 11.82
CA ILE A 69 -14.70 11.94 12.66
C ILE A 69 -15.06 10.57 12.07
N GLU A 70 -16.30 10.40 11.62
CA GLU A 70 -16.76 9.19 10.93
C GLU A 70 -15.94 8.91 9.66
N GLY A 71 -15.60 9.95 8.89
CA GLY A 71 -14.72 9.85 7.74
C GLY A 71 -13.30 9.38 8.08
N ILE A 72 -12.73 9.87 9.18
CA ILE A 72 -11.42 9.42 9.67
C ILE A 72 -11.49 7.95 10.14
N GLU A 73 -12.53 7.58 10.88
CA GLU A 73 -12.73 6.21 11.37
C GLU A 73 -12.83 5.22 10.20
N ASN A 74 -13.63 5.55 9.18
CA ASN A 74 -13.79 4.73 7.98
C ASN A 74 -12.51 4.67 7.14
N GLY A 75 -11.65 5.68 7.20
CA GLY A 75 -10.31 5.65 6.60
C GLY A 75 -9.33 4.71 7.31
N ILE A 76 -9.40 4.63 8.65
CA ILE A 76 -8.49 3.81 9.45
C ILE A 76 -8.92 2.33 9.48
N LYS A 77 -10.23 2.05 9.54
CA LYS A 77 -10.82 0.69 9.58
C LYS A 77 -10.15 -0.33 8.64
N PRO A 78 -10.00 -0.07 7.32
CA PRO A 78 -9.39 -1.03 6.41
C PRO A 78 -7.89 -1.31 6.69
N GLY A 79 -7.19 -0.40 7.38
CA GLY A 79 -5.77 -0.55 7.71
C GLY A 79 -5.48 -1.42 8.95
N ILE A 80 -6.49 -1.67 9.79
CA ILE A 80 -6.31 -2.39 11.06
C ILE A 80 -5.91 -3.86 10.81
N VAL A 81 -6.54 -4.53 9.85
CA VAL A 81 -6.28 -5.95 9.56
C VAL A 81 -4.84 -6.16 9.04
N PRO A 82 -4.35 -5.42 8.01
CA PRO A 82 -2.96 -5.50 7.59
C PRO A 82 -1.94 -5.17 8.69
N LEU A 83 -2.25 -4.19 9.56
CA LEU A 83 -1.36 -3.81 10.66
C LEU A 83 -1.16 -4.97 11.65
N MET A 84 -2.22 -5.69 11.99
CA MET A 84 -2.14 -6.90 12.83
C MET A 84 -1.30 -8.00 12.17
N ILE A 85 -1.45 -8.19 10.86
CA ILE A 85 -0.66 -9.16 10.08
C ILE A 85 0.83 -8.79 10.10
N PHE A 86 1.18 -7.53 9.86
CA PHE A 86 2.58 -7.07 9.92
C PHE A 86 3.20 -7.26 11.30
N LEU A 87 2.44 -7.02 12.38
CA LEU A 87 2.91 -7.24 13.75
C LEU A 87 3.19 -8.72 14.03
N MET A 88 2.32 -9.61 13.56
CA MET A 88 2.53 -11.06 13.67
C MET A 88 3.73 -11.55 12.86
N ILE A 89 3.87 -11.08 11.62
CA ILE A 89 5.01 -11.43 10.75
C ILE A 89 6.32 -10.91 11.37
N GLY A 90 6.33 -9.70 11.92
CA GLY A 90 7.50 -9.14 12.60
C GLY A 90 7.95 -9.99 13.79
N SER A 91 7.00 -10.40 14.63
CA SER A 91 7.26 -11.31 15.76
C SER A 91 7.79 -12.68 15.28
N LEU A 92 7.19 -13.23 14.23
CA LEU A 92 7.62 -14.51 13.65
C LEU A 92 9.06 -14.45 13.12
N ILE A 93 9.40 -13.40 12.37
CA ILE A 93 10.75 -13.19 11.85
C ILE A 93 11.76 -13.02 12.99
N ALA A 94 11.41 -12.27 14.04
CA ALA A 94 12.27 -12.13 15.22
C ALA A 94 12.55 -13.48 15.90
N CYS A 95 11.54 -14.34 16.03
CA CYS A 95 11.68 -15.69 16.59
C CYS A 95 12.58 -16.58 15.72
N TRP A 96 12.45 -16.51 14.40
CA TRP A 96 13.30 -17.26 13.47
C TRP A 96 14.76 -16.79 13.44
N ILE A 97 15.00 -15.49 13.65
CA ILE A 97 16.35 -14.96 13.82
C ILE A 97 16.94 -15.51 15.13
N PHE A 98 16.18 -15.51 16.23
CA PHE A 98 16.63 -16.05 17.52
C PHE A 98 16.93 -17.56 17.45
N SER A 99 16.12 -18.33 16.73
CA SER A 99 16.33 -19.77 16.48
C SER A 99 17.49 -20.07 15.51
N GLY A 100 18.03 -19.05 14.82
CA GLY A 100 19.06 -19.23 13.79
C GLY A 100 18.56 -19.90 12.51
N THR A 101 17.25 -20.08 12.35
CA THR A 101 16.62 -20.68 11.16
C THR A 101 16.85 -19.81 9.93
N ILE A 102 16.63 -18.49 10.04
CA ILE A 102 16.88 -17.55 8.92
C ILE A 102 18.36 -17.56 8.50
N LEU A 103 19.29 -17.62 9.46
CA LEU A 103 20.74 -17.62 9.19
C LEU A 103 21.17 -18.89 8.46
N THR A 104 20.68 -20.05 8.89
CA THR A 104 20.99 -21.34 8.25
C THR A 104 20.50 -21.37 6.81
N ILE A 105 19.27 -20.90 6.55
CA ILE A 105 18.71 -20.81 5.19
C ILE A 105 19.56 -19.87 4.33
N MET A 106 19.97 -18.72 4.88
CA MET A 106 20.80 -17.75 4.16
C MET A 106 22.13 -18.35 3.71
N CYS A 107 22.88 -19.02 4.60
CA CYS A 107 24.13 -19.69 4.24
C CYS A 107 23.96 -20.74 3.13
N LEU A 108 22.81 -21.45 3.12
CA LEU A 108 22.51 -22.45 2.09
C LEU A 108 22.16 -21.80 0.74
N SER A 109 21.35 -20.74 0.74
CA SER A 109 20.91 -20.06 -0.48
C SER A 109 22.06 -19.40 -1.26
N PHE A 110 23.10 -18.91 -0.58
CA PHE A 110 24.25 -18.29 -1.26
C PHE A 110 25.03 -19.25 -2.16
N ASN A 111 25.02 -20.56 -1.90
CA ASN A 111 25.71 -21.54 -2.75
C ASN A 111 25.00 -21.79 -4.10
N ILE A 112 23.74 -21.38 -4.25
CA ILE A 112 22.88 -21.74 -5.39
C ILE A 112 22.74 -20.58 -6.39
N ILE A 113 23.15 -19.35 -6.03
CA ILE A 113 22.81 -18.16 -6.82
C ILE A 113 23.73 -18.00 -8.04
N SER A 114 23.15 -18.11 -9.25
CA SER A 114 23.80 -17.76 -10.51
C SER A 114 23.08 -16.56 -11.13
N ALA A 115 23.82 -15.45 -11.34
CA ALA A 115 23.26 -14.17 -11.78
C ALA A 115 22.61 -14.19 -13.18
N LYS A 116 22.88 -15.23 -14.00
CA LYS A 116 22.43 -15.30 -15.39
C LYS A 116 20.91 -15.38 -15.57
N PHE A 117 20.17 -15.95 -14.62
CA PHE A 117 18.71 -16.15 -14.72
C PHE A 117 17.90 -15.23 -13.79
N PHE A 118 18.53 -14.21 -13.21
CA PHE A 118 17.90 -13.40 -12.15
C PHE A 118 16.61 -12.71 -12.61
N LEU A 119 16.63 -11.97 -13.73
CA LEU A 119 15.46 -11.22 -14.23
C LEU A 119 14.22 -12.11 -14.49
N PRO A 120 14.30 -13.18 -15.29
CA PRO A 120 13.13 -14.03 -15.57
C PRO A 120 12.63 -14.75 -14.32
N THR A 121 13.52 -15.17 -13.40
CA THR A 121 13.11 -15.79 -12.14
C THR A 121 12.36 -14.80 -11.25
N VAL A 122 12.83 -13.55 -11.14
CA VAL A 122 12.14 -12.51 -10.36
C VAL A 122 10.73 -12.27 -10.89
N PHE A 123 10.57 -12.18 -12.22
CA PHE A 123 9.26 -12.02 -12.83
C PHE A 123 8.30 -13.17 -12.49
N ILE A 124 8.75 -14.43 -12.65
CA ILE A 124 7.92 -15.61 -12.39
C ILE A 124 7.54 -15.73 -10.91
N VAL A 125 8.50 -15.55 -10.00
CA VAL A 125 8.26 -15.63 -8.55
C VAL A 125 7.31 -14.53 -8.10
N CYS A 126 7.52 -13.30 -8.58
CA CYS A 126 6.65 -12.17 -8.23
C CYS A 126 5.22 -12.37 -8.75
N SER A 127 5.06 -12.97 -9.93
CA SER A 127 3.75 -13.34 -10.48
C SER A 127 3.06 -14.43 -9.65
N LEU A 128 3.76 -15.51 -9.32
CA LEU A 128 3.20 -16.62 -8.54
C LEU A 128 2.74 -16.17 -7.15
N VAL A 129 3.56 -15.36 -6.46
CA VAL A 129 3.20 -14.86 -5.14
C VAL A 129 2.08 -13.84 -5.21
N ALA A 130 2.07 -12.95 -6.21
CA ALA A 130 0.96 -12.02 -6.39
C ALA A 130 -0.36 -12.77 -6.53
N ILE A 131 -0.43 -13.76 -7.42
CA ILE A 131 -1.63 -14.60 -7.62
C ILE A 131 -2.06 -15.30 -6.32
N SER A 132 -1.09 -15.70 -5.48
CA SER A 132 -1.37 -16.41 -4.22
C SER A 132 -1.81 -15.46 -3.10
N CYS A 133 -1.27 -14.24 -3.07
CA CYS A 133 -1.53 -13.24 -2.01
C CYS A 133 -2.74 -12.35 -2.33
N GLY A 134 -3.17 -12.29 -3.60
CA GLY A 134 -4.35 -11.55 -4.06
C GLY A 134 -4.20 -10.02 -4.01
N SER A 135 -2.96 -9.53 -3.84
CA SER A 135 -2.67 -8.10 -3.84
C SER A 135 -1.30 -7.81 -4.43
N SER A 136 -1.29 -7.08 -5.56
CA SER A 136 -0.07 -6.64 -6.21
C SER A 136 0.78 -5.71 -5.33
N PHE A 137 0.15 -4.80 -4.57
CA PHE A 137 0.85 -3.84 -3.72
C PHE A 137 1.60 -4.53 -2.56
N THR A 138 0.96 -5.49 -1.89
CA THR A 138 1.59 -6.28 -0.81
C THR A 138 2.77 -7.09 -1.33
N THR A 139 2.67 -7.63 -2.55
CA THR A 139 3.73 -8.43 -3.18
C THR A 139 4.96 -7.58 -3.51
N VAL A 140 4.76 -6.39 -4.07
CA VAL A 140 5.85 -5.44 -4.35
C VAL A 140 6.53 -5.01 -3.04
N SER A 141 5.76 -4.77 -1.98
CA SER A 141 6.31 -4.30 -0.70
C SER A 141 7.11 -5.36 0.05
N THR A 142 6.75 -6.64 -0.02
CA THR A 142 7.40 -7.71 0.76
C THR A 142 8.54 -8.37 -0.01
N ILE A 143 8.26 -8.85 -1.22
CA ILE A 143 9.21 -9.61 -2.04
C ILE A 143 9.94 -8.71 -3.03
N GLY A 144 9.26 -7.69 -3.57
CA GLY A 144 9.85 -6.78 -4.53
C GLY A 144 11.06 -6.03 -3.96
N ILE A 145 10.92 -5.42 -2.77
CA ILE A 145 12.04 -4.71 -2.12
C ILE A 145 13.22 -5.65 -1.84
N ALA A 146 12.96 -6.90 -1.44
CA ALA A 146 14.00 -7.90 -1.22
C ALA A 146 14.78 -8.20 -2.51
N PHE A 147 14.09 -8.37 -3.64
CA PHE A 147 14.75 -8.57 -4.94
C PHE A 147 15.47 -7.32 -5.46
N VAL A 148 14.99 -6.11 -5.17
CA VAL A 148 15.74 -4.87 -5.47
C VAL A 148 17.07 -4.85 -4.70
N GLY A 149 17.06 -5.26 -3.44
CA GLY A 149 18.28 -5.41 -2.63
C GLY A 149 19.27 -6.40 -3.25
N ILE A 150 18.79 -7.59 -3.62
CA ILE A 150 19.62 -8.63 -4.25
C ILE A 150 20.14 -8.19 -5.62
N GLY A 151 19.29 -7.55 -6.45
CA GLY A 151 19.69 -7.04 -7.77
C GLY A 151 20.80 -5.99 -7.68
N THR A 152 20.77 -5.16 -6.63
CA THR A 152 21.82 -4.17 -6.34
C THR A 152 23.14 -4.86 -5.96
N VAL A 153 23.10 -5.92 -5.16
CA VAL A 153 24.28 -6.74 -4.80
C VAL A 153 24.86 -7.45 -6.03
N LEU A 154 24.00 -7.94 -6.93
CA LEU A 154 24.39 -8.60 -8.18
C LEU A 154 24.86 -7.62 -9.28
N ARG A 155 24.91 -6.31 -9.00
CA ARG A 155 25.25 -5.23 -9.97
C ARG A 155 24.38 -5.22 -11.22
N ILE A 156 23.12 -5.64 -11.09
CA ILE A 156 22.12 -5.57 -12.14
C ILE A 156 21.46 -4.19 -12.11
N ASN A 157 21.10 -3.64 -13.27
CA ASN A 157 20.42 -2.35 -13.34
C ASN A 157 19.11 -2.39 -12.54
N SER A 158 19.01 -1.54 -11.52
CA SER A 158 17.86 -1.49 -10.61
C SER A 158 16.55 -1.16 -11.33
N GLY A 159 16.60 -0.36 -12.41
CA GLY A 159 15.43 -0.06 -13.22
C GLY A 159 14.88 -1.29 -13.94
N LEU A 160 15.74 -2.14 -14.49
CA LEU A 160 15.36 -3.43 -15.09
C LEU A 160 14.78 -4.40 -14.05
N THR A 161 15.38 -4.46 -12.86
CA THR A 161 14.88 -5.30 -11.76
C THR A 161 13.50 -4.83 -11.28
N VAL A 162 13.32 -3.53 -11.04
CA VAL A 162 12.03 -2.95 -10.63
C VAL A 162 10.98 -3.15 -11.72
N GLY A 163 11.35 -2.98 -12.99
CA GLY A 163 10.45 -3.26 -14.12
C GLY A 163 9.95 -4.70 -14.11
N ALA A 164 10.85 -5.68 -13.95
CA ALA A 164 10.47 -7.10 -13.88
C ALA A 164 9.57 -7.42 -12.68
N ILE A 165 9.81 -6.81 -11.51
CA ILE A 165 9.00 -6.97 -10.30
C ILE A 165 7.59 -6.42 -10.54
N VAL A 166 7.47 -5.18 -11.04
CA VAL A 166 6.18 -4.53 -11.26
C VAL A 166 5.39 -5.30 -12.33
N SER A 167 6.03 -5.69 -13.43
CA SER A 167 5.35 -6.50 -14.46
C SER A 167 4.86 -7.85 -13.92
N GLY A 168 5.62 -8.52 -13.05
CA GLY A 168 5.19 -9.78 -12.43
C GLY A 168 4.05 -9.58 -11.44
N ALA A 169 4.13 -8.57 -10.58
CA ALA A 169 3.13 -8.29 -9.55
C ALA A 169 1.76 -7.91 -10.13
N PHE A 170 1.72 -7.14 -11.22
CA PHE A 170 0.47 -6.74 -11.88
C PHE A 170 -0.19 -7.86 -12.68
N LEU A 171 0.53 -8.95 -13.00
CA LEU A 171 -0.02 -10.08 -13.73
C LEU A 171 -1.17 -10.77 -12.98
N GLU A 172 -1.15 -10.71 -11.65
CA GLU A 172 -2.25 -11.21 -10.81
C GLU A 172 -3.59 -10.56 -11.16
N GLN A 173 -3.62 -9.24 -11.36
CA GLN A 173 -4.86 -8.52 -11.68
C GLN A 173 -5.49 -9.03 -12.97
N MET A 174 -4.67 -9.36 -13.97
CA MET A 174 -5.12 -9.94 -15.23
C MET A 174 -5.69 -11.35 -15.03
N PHE A 175 -5.06 -12.16 -14.18
CA PHE A 175 -5.52 -13.52 -13.88
C PHE A 175 -6.81 -13.53 -13.05
N HIS A 176 -6.94 -12.61 -12.09
CA HIS A 176 -8.14 -12.44 -11.29
C HIS A 176 -9.34 -12.05 -12.17
N HIS A 177 -9.15 -11.09 -13.08
CA HIS A 177 -10.19 -10.67 -14.03
C HIS A 177 -10.63 -11.82 -14.96
N TYR A 178 -9.70 -12.68 -15.39
CA TYR A 178 -10.02 -13.86 -16.18
C TYR A 178 -10.79 -14.95 -15.40
N ARG A 179 -10.64 -14.98 -14.07
CA ARG A 179 -11.40 -15.89 -13.20
C ARG A 179 -12.85 -15.44 -13.05
N GLU A 180 -13.12 -14.14 -12.90
CA GLU A 180 -14.49 -13.61 -12.85
C GLU A 180 -15.27 -13.79 -14.16
N LEU A 181 -14.61 -13.70 -15.32
CA LEU A 181 -15.25 -13.92 -16.63
C LEU A 181 -15.61 -15.39 -16.92
N ARG A 182 -15.16 -16.32 -16.07
CA ARG A 182 -15.39 -17.77 -16.24
C ARG A 182 -16.38 -18.36 -15.23
N ILE A 183 -16.98 -17.52 -14.39
CA ILE A 183 -18.02 -17.88 -13.41
C ILE A 183 -19.31 -17.18 -13.84
#